data_AF-A0A4P1K8N7-F1
#
_entry.id   AF-A0A4P1K8N7-F1
#
_cell.length_a   1.000
_cell.length_b   1.000
_cell.length_c   1.000
_cell.angle_alpha   90.00
_cell.angle_beta   90.00
_cell.angle_gamma   90.00
#
_symmetry.space_group_name_H-M   'P 1'
#
loop_
_entity.id
_entity.type
_entity.pdbx_description
1 polymer ?
#
loop_
_entity_poly.entity_id
_entity_poly.type
_entity_poly.pdbx_seq_one_letter_code
_entity_poly.pdbx_strand_id
1 'polypeptide(L)'
;MSPVSAPRKGGATYRYYVSTAIQKGKSGAAGVHGRISAPIIEAGVLNAVAPLMPIEGTGDWSAIRDLIDRIEIGRDKMLIRLDPTRCDEWVTDAGRMILERLERFEGMPILRLPLSVTRRGALTIIGPDGASPVMRRTVDGALSTALVRAEAWKRKLMTGEEATLAAIARKEGMTDGYAARLIRVAFLAPDLKRAILDGTQKPSMSLQALMTCDMPLAWAEQRRLYAG
;
A
#
# COMPACT_ATOMS: atom_id res chain seq x y z
N MET A 1 11.50 -6.67 14.19
CA MET A 1 12.63 -5.74 13.99
C MET A 1 12.23 -4.39 14.54
N SER A 2 13.18 -3.52 14.92
CA SER A 2 12.83 -2.15 15.39
C SER A 2 13.45 -1.09 14.48
N PRO A 3 12.77 0.05 14.28
CA PRO A 3 13.28 1.13 13.44
C PRO A 3 14.49 1.80 14.11
N VAL A 4 15.52 2.10 13.32
CA VAL A 4 16.74 2.81 13.72
C VAL A 4 17.08 3.82 12.65
N SER A 5 17.44 5.02 13.05
CA SER A 5 17.91 6.09 12.17
C SER A 5 19.42 6.20 12.25
N ALA A 6 20.10 6.32 11.11
CA ALA A 6 21.53 6.56 11.04
C ALA A 6 21.82 7.86 10.28
N PRO A 7 22.62 8.79 10.85
CA PRO A 7 23.03 10.00 10.14
C PRO A 7 24.04 9.65 9.03
N ARG A 8 23.88 10.25 7.86
CA ARG A 8 24.84 10.15 6.75
C ARG A 8 25.71 11.41 6.67
N LYS A 9 26.92 11.25 6.12
CA LYS A 9 27.77 12.36 5.67
C LYS A 9 26.98 13.21 4.66
N GLY A 10 26.68 14.46 5.01
CA GLY A 10 25.83 15.37 4.22
C GLY A 10 24.45 15.69 4.81
N GLY A 11 24.16 15.29 6.07
CA GLY A 11 22.98 15.76 6.82
C GLY A 11 21.68 14.99 6.56
N ALA A 12 21.66 14.04 5.62
CA ALA A 12 20.50 13.17 5.39
C ALA A 12 20.46 12.01 6.40
N THR A 13 19.28 11.74 6.98
CA THR A 13 19.04 10.62 7.91
C THR A 13 18.43 9.44 7.17
N TYR A 14 19.05 8.25 7.27
CA TYR A 14 18.53 7.04 6.65
C TYR A 14 17.86 6.13 7.69
N ARG A 15 16.63 5.65 7.40
CA ARG A 15 15.85 4.77 8.29
C ARG A 15 16.01 3.30 7.92
N TYR A 16 16.27 2.47 8.92
CA TYR A 16 16.42 1.02 8.78
C TYR A 16 15.56 0.28 9.80
N TYR A 17 15.06 -0.90 9.44
CA TYR A 17 14.66 -1.90 10.42
C TYR A 17 15.86 -2.79 10.73
N VAL A 18 16.19 -2.93 12.01
CA VAL A 18 17.31 -3.75 12.48
C VAL A 18 16.79 -4.95 13.24
N SER A 19 17.39 -6.12 13.00
CA SER A 19 17.09 -7.33 13.76
C SER A 19 17.32 -7.10 15.25
N THR A 20 16.36 -7.52 16.07
CA THR A 20 16.42 -7.41 17.53
C THR A 20 17.63 -8.16 18.11
N ALA A 21 18.07 -9.24 17.44
CA ALA A 21 19.29 -9.95 17.83
C ALA A 21 20.55 -9.09 17.62
N ILE A 22 20.64 -8.30 16.54
CA ILE A 22 21.75 -7.36 16.31
C ILE A 22 21.73 -6.22 17.33
N GLN A 23 20.54 -5.68 17.64
CA GLN A 23 20.41 -4.65 18.67
C GLN A 23 20.88 -5.14 20.05
N LYS A 24 20.68 -6.43 20.33
CA LYS A 24 21.14 -7.10 21.56
C LYS A 24 22.59 -7.63 21.47
N GLY A 25 23.36 -7.23 20.45
CA GLY A 25 24.76 -7.64 20.28
C GLY A 25 24.97 -9.09 19.80
N LYS A 26 23.90 -9.82 19.46
CA LYS A 26 23.92 -11.21 19.01
C LYS A 26 23.84 -11.30 17.48
N SER A 27 24.86 -10.80 16.79
CA SER A 27 24.91 -10.75 15.31
C SER A 27 24.80 -12.14 14.65
N GLY A 28 25.31 -13.20 15.28
CA GLY A 28 25.16 -14.59 14.80
C GLY A 28 23.73 -15.12 14.83
N ALA A 29 22.82 -14.51 15.60
CA ALA A 29 21.40 -14.86 15.69
C ALA A 29 20.50 -13.91 14.87
N ALA A 30 21.09 -13.02 14.06
CA ALA A 30 20.37 -12.00 13.31
C ALA A 30 19.46 -12.53 12.20
N GLY A 31 19.61 -13.82 11.84
CA GLY A 31 18.97 -14.40 10.67
C GLY A 31 19.60 -13.92 9.37
N VAL A 32 18.86 -14.05 8.27
CA VAL A 32 19.35 -13.78 6.90
C VAL A 32 19.58 -12.28 6.66
N HIS A 33 18.85 -11.42 7.36
CA HIS A 33 18.86 -9.98 7.12
C HIS A 33 19.05 -9.18 8.41
N GLY A 34 20.27 -8.70 8.62
CA GLY A 34 20.62 -7.94 9.81
C GLY A 34 20.04 -6.51 9.85
N ARG A 35 20.01 -5.84 8.70
CA ARG A 35 19.44 -4.49 8.54
C ARG A 35 18.72 -4.42 7.20
N ILE A 36 17.56 -3.78 7.18
CA ILE A 36 16.75 -3.61 5.96
C ILE A 36 16.33 -2.14 5.87
N SER A 37 16.33 -1.60 4.65
CA SER A 37 15.84 -0.25 4.37
C SER A 37 14.37 -0.12 4.79
N ALA A 38 14.06 0.83 5.68
CA ALA A 38 12.70 1.01 6.17
C ALA A 38 11.70 1.35 5.06
N PRO A 39 12.02 2.25 4.09
CA PRO A 39 11.10 2.54 2.98
C PRO A 39 10.67 1.33 2.16
N ILE A 40 11.51 0.29 2.06
CA ILE A 40 11.20 -0.92 1.28
C ILE A 40 10.16 -1.76 2.02
N ILE A 41 10.36 -1.98 3.31
CA ILE A 41 9.39 -2.70 4.15
C ILE A 41 8.10 -1.90 4.28
N GLU A 42 8.19 -0.60 4.54
CA GLU A 42 7.02 0.29 4.69
C GLU A 42 6.15 0.26 3.43
N ALA A 43 6.75 0.38 2.24
CA ALA A 43 6.00 0.31 0.98
C ALA A 43 5.36 -1.07 0.75
N GLY A 44 6.08 -2.17 1.04
CA GLY A 44 5.53 -3.51 0.90
C GLY A 44 4.36 -3.78 1.84
N VAL A 45 4.48 -3.33 3.09
CA VAL A 45 3.43 -3.44 4.11
C VAL A 45 2.23 -2.61 3.72
N LEU A 46 2.45 -1.35 3.33
CA LEU A 46 1.40 -0.46 2.85
C LEU A 46 0.62 -1.11 1.70
N ASN A 47 1.33 -1.60 0.67
CA ASN A 47 0.70 -2.23 -0.49
C ASN A 47 -0.12 -3.48 -0.12
N ALA A 48 0.35 -4.26 0.86
CA ALA A 48 -0.33 -5.47 1.28
C ALA A 48 -1.61 -5.19 2.09
N VAL A 49 -1.58 -4.14 2.92
CA VAL A 49 -2.65 -3.83 3.87
C VAL A 49 -3.66 -2.83 3.29
N ALA A 50 -3.27 -1.99 2.32
CA ALA A 50 -4.13 -0.98 1.71
C ALA A 50 -5.49 -1.52 1.19
N PRO A 51 -5.58 -2.72 0.57
CA PRO A 51 -6.87 -3.28 0.16
C PRO A 51 -7.84 -3.54 1.31
N LEU A 52 -7.33 -3.76 2.53
CA LEU A 52 -8.11 -4.06 3.72
C LEU A 52 -8.72 -2.79 4.35
N MET A 53 -8.03 -1.67 4.25
CA MET A 53 -8.34 -0.44 4.97
C MET A 53 -9.26 0.52 4.20
N PRO A 54 -9.95 1.46 4.87
CA PRO A 54 -10.51 2.64 4.22
C PRO A 54 -9.42 3.42 3.48
N ILE A 55 -9.75 3.98 2.31
CA ILE A 55 -8.75 4.71 1.50
C ILE A 55 -8.18 5.92 2.27
N GLU A 56 -8.98 6.58 3.12
CA GLU A 56 -8.52 7.64 4.02
C GLU A 56 -7.41 7.18 4.98
N GLY A 57 -7.44 5.92 5.43
CA GLY A 57 -6.46 5.35 6.35
C GLY A 57 -5.20 4.79 5.66
N THR A 58 -5.18 4.67 4.33
CA THR A 58 -4.03 4.11 3.60
C THR A 58 -2.76 4.96 3.70
N GLY A 59 -2.86 6.24 4.08
CA GLY A 59 -1.70 7.10 4.32
C GLY A 59 -1.22 7.13 5.78
N ASP A 60 -1.99 6.58 6.72
CA ASP A 60 -1.68 6.65 8.15
C ASP A 60 -0.90 5.40 8.60
N TRP A 61 0.41 5.59 8.76
CA TRP A 61 1.29 4.53 9.25
C TRP A 61 0.96 4.06 10.67
N SER A 62 0.31 4.89 11.50
CA SER A 62 -0.13 4.46 12.83
C SER A 62 -1.25 3.43 12.71
N ALA A 63 -2.28 3.72 11.91
CA ALA A 63 -3.38 2.79 11.65
C ALA A 63 -2.89 1.48 11.01
N ILE A 64 -1.96 1.56 10.04
CA ILE A 64 -1.34 0.38 9.42
C ILE A 64 -0.58 -0.44 10.47
N ARG A 65 0.21 0.22 11.34
CA ARG A 65 0.97 -0.47 12.38
C ARG A 65 0.04 -1.16 13.39
N ASP A 66 -1.06 -0.54 13.74
CA ASP A 66 -1.97 -1.06 14.76
C ASP A 66 -2.75 -2.30 14.26
N LEU A 67 -2.87 -2.50 12.94
CA LEU A 67 -3.38 -3.73 12.33
C LEU A 67 -2.39 -4.90 12.36
N ILE A 68 -1.11 -4.64 12.61
CA ILE A 68 -0.02 -5.61 12.43
C ILE A 68 0.42 -6.13 13.80
N ASP A 69 0.18 -7.42 14.03
CA ASP A 69 0.77 -8.12 15.17
C ASP A 69 2.28 -8.31 14.98
N ARG A 70 2.69 -8.80 13.79
CA ARG A 70 4.11 -9.08 13.52
C ARG A 70 4.45 -9.07 12.04
N ILE A 71 5.65 -8.57 11.73
CA ILE A 71 6.28 -8.73 10.41
C ILE A 71 7.50 -9.64 10.56
N GLU A 72 7.53 -10.72 9.77
CA GLU A 72 8.65 -11.64 9.69
C GLU A 72 9.28 -11.57 8.30
N ILE A 73 10.60 -11.31 8.26
CA ILE A 73 11.37 -11.22 7.03
C ILE A 73 12.20 -12.49 6.88
N GLY A 74 11.76 -13.37 5.99
CA GLY A 74 12.49 -14.55 5.56
C GLY A 74 13.50 -14.25 4.44
N ARG A 75 14.10 -15.29 3.89
CA ARG A 75 15.09 -15.19 2.79
C ARG A 75 14.46 -14.73 1.48
N ASP A 76 13.25 -15.21 1.21
CA ASP A 76 12.54 -15.14 -0.07
C ASP A 76 11.09 -14.66 0.09
N LYS A 77 10.67 -14.32 1.31
CA LYS A 77 9.32 -13.86 1.62
C LYS A 77 9.23 -13.04 2.90
N MET A 78 8.32 -12.08 2.89
CA MET A 78 7.84 -11.33 4.03
C MET A 78 6.47 -11.86 4.40
N LEU A 79 6.28 -12.12 5.70
CA LEU A 79 4.99 -12.48 6.27
C LEU A 79 4.54 -11.33 7.15
N ILE A 80 3.32 -10.85 6.90
CA ILE A 80 2.65 -9.88 7.76
C ILE A 80 1.52 -10.62 8.45
N ARG A 81 1.63 -10.78 9.76
CA ARG A 81 0.57 -11.32 10.62
C ARG A 81 -0.29 -10.18 11.12
N LEU A 82 -1.59 -10.28 10.86
CA LEU A 82 -2.55 -9.26 11.22
C LEU A 82 -3.20 -9.60 12.56
N ASP A 83 -3.41 -8.59 13.40
CA ASP A 83 -4.14 -8.73 14.66
C ASP A 83 -5.65 -8.76 14.34
N PRO A 84 -6.33 -9.91 14.53
CA PRO A 84 -7.74 -10.04 14.20
C PRO A 84 -8.64 -9.11 15.03
N THR A 85 -8.25 -8.77 16.27
CA THR A 85 -9.05 -7.88 17.13
C THR A 85 -8.99 -6.43 16.66
N ARG A 86 -7.88 -6.02 16.05
CA ARG A 86 -7.68 -4.68 15.50
C ARG A 86 -8.24 -4.53 14.09
N CYS A 87 -8.39 -5.64 13.37
CA CYS A 87 -9.04 -5.66 12.08
C CYS A 87 -10.49 -5.14 12.16
N ASP A 88 -11.21 -5.40 13.25
CA ASP A 88 -12.61 -4.98 13.38
C ASP A 88 -12.81 -3.46 13.36
N GLU A 89 -11.80 -2.70 13.79
CA GLU A 89 -11.83 -1.24 13.90
C GLU A 89 -11.44 -0.54 12.59
N TRP A 90 -10.51 -1.13 11.82
CA TRP A 90 -9.86 -0.45 10.69
C TRP A 90 -10.08 -1.10 9.33
N VAL A 91 -10.84 -2.20 9.24
CA VAL A 91 -11.04 -2.95 8.00
C VAL A 91 -12.43 -2.69 7.44
N THR A 92 -12.47 -2.34 6.16
CA THR A 92 -13.73 -2.17 5.40
C THR A 92 -14.44 -3.50 5.19
N ASP A 93 -15.74 -3.49 4.88
CA ASP A 93 -16.46 -4.74 4.58
C ASP A 93 -15.84 -5.51 3.40
N ALA A 94 -15.36 -4.81 2.36
CA ALA A 94 -14.59 -5.40 1.28
C ALA A 94 -13.26 -6.01 1.77
N GLY A 95 -12.60 -5.33 2.71
CA GLY A 95 -11.40 -5.83 3.37
C GLY A 95 -11.67 -7.09 4.21
N ARG A 96 -12.82 -7.19 4.89
CA ARG A 96 -13.20 -8.39 5.65
C ARG A 96 -13.34 -9.61 4.74
N MET A 97 -13.96 -9.44 3.56
CA MET A 97 -14.03 -10.51 2.56
C MET A 97 -12.65 -10.99 2.10
N ILE A 98 -11.66 -10.10 2.03
CA ILE A 98 -10.27 -10.47 1.74
C ILE A 98 -9.67 -11.24 2.92
N LEU A 99 -9.83 -10.74 4.16
CA LEU A 99 -9.32 -11.37 5.37
C LEU A 99 -9.81 -12.80 5.55
N GLU A 100 -11.09 -13.07 5.26
CA GLU A 100 -11.69 -14.40 5.36
C GLU A 100 -11.02 -15.44 4.43
N ARG A 101 -10.40 -14.98 3.35
CA ARG A 101 -9.74 -15.82 2.34
C ARG A 101 -8.25 -16.00 2.59
N LEU A 102 -7.67 -15.26 3.55
CA LEU A 102 -6.24 -15.37 3.85
C LEU A 102 -5.93 -16.65 4.60
N GLU A 103 -4.73 -17.18 4.35
CA GLU A 103 -4.16 -18.23 5.20
C GLU A 103 -4.07 -17.73 6.66
N ARG A 104 -4.17 -18.67 7.61
CA ARG A 104 -4.02 -18.38 9.03
C ARG A 104 -2.81 -19.09 9.61
N PHE A 105 -2.09 -18.40 10.48
CA PHE A 105 -1.00 -18.95 11.28
C PHE A 105 -1.29 -18.67 12.76
N GLU A 106 -1.37 -19.71 13.58
CA GLU A 106 -1.78 -19.60 14.99
C GLU A 106 -3.13 -18.87 15.15
N GLY A 107 -4.07 -19.08 14.22
CA GLY A 107 -5.40 -18.45 14.21
C GLY A 107 -5.45 -17.03 13.63
N MET A 108 -4.30 -16.39 13.41
CA MET A 108 -4.21 -15.02 12.88
C MET A 108 -4.06 -15.00 11.35
N PRO A 109 -4.76 -14.10 10.62
CA PRO A 109 -4.59 -13.96 9.17
C PRO A 109 -3.16 -13.54 8.80
N ILE A 110 -2.64 -14.10 7.71
CA ILE A 110 -1.30 -13.77 7.20
C ILE A 110 -1.35 -13.29 5.74
N LEU A 111 -0.62 -12.20 5.47
CA LEU A 111 -0.30 -11.75 4.11
C LEU A 111 1.12 -12.22 3.77
N ARG A 112 1.27 -12.89 2.62
CA ARG A 112 2.57 -13.36 2.13
C ARG A 112 3.00 -12.53 0.94
N LEU A 113 4.18 -11.94 1.03
CA LEU A 113 4.79 -11.17 -0.04
C LEU A 113 6.14 -11.83 -0.35
N PRO A 114 6.40 -12.30 -1.58
CA PRO A 114 7.73 -12.80 -1.90
C PRO A 114 8.78 -11.68 -1.78
N LEU A 115 10.06 -12.02 -1.67
CA LEU A 115 11.20 -11.11 -1.54
C LEU A 115 12.32 -11.58 -2.47
N SER A 116 13.03 -10.64 -3.10
CA SER A 116 14.24 -10.85 -3.89
C SER A 116 15.38 -10.03 -3.32
N VAL A 117 16.53 -10.65 -3.07
CA VAL A 117 17.74 -9.91 -2.68
C VAL A 117 18.56 -9.65 -3.94
N THR A 118 18.82 -8.39 -4.28
CA THR A 118 19.66 -8.06 -5.44
C THR A 118 21.12 -8.41 -5.18
N ARG A 119 21.89 -8.65 -6.25
CA ARG A 119 23.33 -9.03 -6.21
C ARG A 119 24.25 -8.06 -5.44
N ARG A 120 23.80 -6.86 -5.08
CA ARG A 120 24.56 -5.88 -4.26
C ARG A 120 24.18 -5.87 -2.78
N GLY A 121 23.40 -6.85 -2.31
CA GLY A 121 22.98 -6.97 -0.91
C GLY A 121 21.80 -6.07 -0.51
N ALA A 122 21.19 -5.36 -1.46
CA ALA A 122 19.97 -4.59 -1.22
C ALA A 122 18.74 -5.49 -1.37
N LEU A 123 17.94 -5.57 -0.29
CA LEU A 123 16.65 -6.26 -0.27
C LEU A 123 15.66 -5.58 -1.21
N THR A 124 14.90 -6.36 -1.97
CA THR A 124 13.82 -5.91 -2.84
C THR A 124 12.62 -6.81 -2.54
N ILE A 125 11.43 -6.26 -2.38
CA ILE A 125 10.23 -7.11 -2.21
C ILE A 125 9.87 -7.71 -3.59
N ILE A 126 9.11 -8.78 -3.69
CA ILE A 126 8.51 -9.26 -4.94
C ILE A 126 7.00 -9.19 -4.70
N GLY A 127 6.24 -8.73 -5.69
CA GLY A 127 4.77 -8.69 -5.59
C GLY A 127 4.17 -10.08 -5.37
N PRO A 128 2.96 -10.20 -4.80
CA PRO A 128 2.32 -11.47 -4.43
C PRO A 128 2.13 -12.49 -5.57
N ASP A 129 2.38 -12.10 -6.82
CA ASP A 129 2.30 -12.88 -8.05
C ASP A 129 3.66 -13.48 -8.50
N GLY A 130 4.77 -13.20 -7.80
CA GLY A 130 6.07 -13.83 -8.06
C GLY A 130 6.73 -13.45 -9.40
N ALA A 131 6.13 -12.56 -10.19
CA ALA A 131 6.51 -12.34 -11.59
C ALA A 131 7.40 -11.12 -11.82
N SER A 132 7.63 -10.25 -10.83
CA SER A 132 8.46 -9.06 -11.02
C SER A 132 9.20 -8.60 -9.76
N PRO A 133 10.53 -8.34 -9.84
CA PRO A 133 11.25 -7.71 -8.74
C PRO A 133 10.65 -6.32 -8.47
N VAL A 134 10.45 -5.94 -7.20
CA VAL A 134 10.04 -4.59 -6.77
C VAL A 134 11.11 -3.51 -7.08
N MET A 135 12.13 -3.84 -7.88
CA MET A 135 12.90 -2.87 -8.63
C MET A 135 12.48 -2.84 -10.11
N ARG A 136 11.17 -2.79 -10.35
CA ARG A 136 10.58 -2.12 -11.49
C ARG A 136 9.30 -1.48 -10.98
N ARG A 137 9.42 -0.18 -10.65
CA ARG A 137 8.35 0.78 -10.35
C ARG A 137 7.16 0.16 -9.59
N THR A 138 7.23 0.21 -8.26
CA THR A 138 6.15 -0.22 -7.36
C THR A 138 4.82 0.37 -7.80
N VAL A 139 3.84 -0.50 -8.09
CA VAL A 139 2.43 -0.13 -8.04
C VAL A 139 2.20 0.50 -6.67
N ASP A 140 1.78 1.77 -6.66
CA ASP A 140 1.37 2.44 -5.42
C ASP A 140 0.04 1.81 -5.01
N GLY A 141 0.08 0.96 -3.98
CA GLY A 141 -1.06 0.13 -3.59
C GLY A 141 -2.25 0.94 -3.11
N ALA A 142 -2.00 2.09 -2.48
CA ALA A 142 -3.05 3.03 -2.10
C ALA A 142 -3.71 3.63 -3.34
N LEU A 143 -2.89 4.07 -4.30
CA LEU A 143 -3.36 4.66 -5.55
C LEU A 143 -4.06 3.65 -6.48
N SER A 144 -3.55 2.42 -6.58
CA SER A 144 -4.19 1.35 -7.36
C SER A 144 -5.50 0.91 -6.72
N THR A 145 -5.54 0.78 -5.39
CA THR A 145 -6.78 0.48 -4.65
C THR A 145 -7.80 1.59 -4.85
N ALA A 146 -7.38 2.86 -4.74
CA ALA A 146 -8.23 4.00 -5.02
C ALA A 146 -8.82 3.97 -6.43
N LEU A 147 -8.01 3.68 -7.44
CA LEU A 147 -8.47 3.55 -8.82
C LEU A 147 -9.49 2.41 -9.00
N VAL A 148 -9.22 1.24 -8.42
CA VAL A 148 -10.15 0.09 -8.47
C VAL A 148 -11.48 0.42 -7.80
N ARG A 149 -11.47 1.02 -6.61
CA ARG A 149 -12.70 1.41 -5.91
C ARG A 149 -13.47 2.47 -6.67
N ALA A 150 -12.79 3.51 -7.17
CA ALA A 150 -13.41 4.56 -7.95
C ALA A 150 -14.10 3.99 -9.22
N GLU A 151 -13.47 3.06 -9.94
CA GLU A 151 -14.09 2.40 -11.10
C GLU A 151 -15.26 1.49 -10.69
N ALA A 152 -15.19 0.82 -9.54
CA ALA A 152 -16.30 0.05 -9.01
C ALA A 152 -17.51 0.95 -8.67
N TRP A 153 -17.28 2.07 -8.00
CA TRP A 153 -18.34 3.03 -7.67
C TRP A 153 -18.96 3.66 -8.90
N LYS A 154 -18.13 4.08 -9.87
CA LYS A 154 -18.62 4.56 -11.17
C LYS A 154 -19.53 3.50 -11.82
N ARG A 155 -19.16 2.22 -11.80
CA ARG A 155 -20.00 1.15 -12.33
C ARG A 155 -21.33 1.03 -11.57
N LYS A 156 -21.30 1.06 -10.23
CA LYS A 156 -22.52 1.00 -9.40
C LYS A 156 -23.49 2.15 -9.69
N LEU A 157 -22.95 3.36 -9.89
CA LEU A 157 -23.76 4.52 -10.25
C LEU A 157 -24.33 4.40 -11.67
N MET A 158 -23.52 3.96 -12.63
CA MET A 158 -23.96 3.81 -14.04
C MET A 158 -24.97 2.68 -14.24
N THR A 159 -24.91 1.64 -13.40
CA THR A 159 -25.84 0.49 -13.45
C THR A 159 -27.09 0.71 -12.60
N GLY A 160 -27.13 1.76 -11.78
CA GLY A 160 -28.22 2.02 -10.84
C GLY A 160 -28.22 1.11 -9.60
N GLU A 161 -27.18 0.29 -9.39
CA GLU A 161 -26.99 -0.50 -8.16
C GLU A 161 -26.97 0.40 -6.92
N GLU A 162 -26.42 1.62 -7.07
CA GLU A 162 -26.45 2.65 -6.05
C GLU A 162 -27.01 3.94 -6.63
N ALA A 163 -27.95 4.56 -5.91
CA ALA A 163 -28.66 5.74 -6.40
C ALA A 163 -27.78 7.01 -6.39
N THR A 164 -26.88 7.13 -5.42
CA THR A 164 -26.06 8.35 -5.24
C THR A 164 -24.68 8.02 -4.71
N LEU A 165 -23.72 8.92 -4.98
CA LEU A 165 -22.38 8.82 -4.41
C LEU A 165 -22.39 8.94 -2.88
N ALA A 166 -23.35 9.68 -2.30
CA ALA A 166 -23.54 9.76 -0.84
C ALA A 166 -24.00 8.41 -0.24
N ALA A 167 -24.76 7.60 -0.99
CA ALA A 167 -25.10 6.24 -0.54
C ALA A 167 -23.85 5.35 -0.48
N ILE A 168 -22.98 5.45 -1.49
CA ILE A 168 -21.70 4.74 -1.52
C ILE A 168 -20.79 5.20 -0.37
N ALA A 169 -20.68 6.52 -0.16
CA ALA A 169 -19.84 7.09 0.89
C ALA A 169 -20.23 6.56 2.28
N ARG A 170 -21.53 6.54 2.59
CA ARG A 170 -22.05 5.98 3.86
C ARG A 170 -21.74 4.49 4.02
N LYS A 171 -21.89 3.69 2.96
CA LYS A 171 -21.58 2.24 2.99
C LYS A 171 -20.09 1.97 3.19
N GLU A 172 -19.23 2.84 2.66
CA GLU A 172 -17.78 2.72 2.79
C GLU A 172 -17.22 3.45 4.04
N GLY A 173 -18.10 4.02 4.88
CA GLY A 173 -17.70 4.69 6.12
C GLY A 173 -16.90 5.98 5.93
N MET A 174 -17.13 6.72 4.82
CA MET A 174 -16.37 7.92 4.47
C MET A 174 -17.25 9.16 4.28
N THR A 175 -16.62 10.33 4.25
CA THR A 175 -17.31 11.60 4.02
C THR A 175 -17.70 11.78 2.54
N ASP A 176 -18.83 12.45 2.29
CA ASP A 176 -19.31 12.75 0.93
C ASP A 176 -18.27 13.52 0.11
N GLY A 177 -17.60 14.50 0.75
CA GLY A 177 -16.55 15.29 0.11
C GLY A 177 -15.32 14.46 -0.27
N TYR A 178 -14.98 13.44 0.51
CA TYR A 178 -13.89 12.53 0.16
C TYR A 178 -14.29 11.61 -0.99
N ALA A 179 -15.49 11.01 -0.93
CA ALA A 179 -16.01 10.18 -2.01
C ALA A 179 -16.08 10.93 -3.34
N ALA A 180 -16.53 12.20 -3.31
CA ALA A 180 -16.56 13.10 -4.46
C ALA A 180 -15.18 13.35 -5.08
N ARG A 181 -14.13 13.50 -4.24
CA ARG A 181 -12.77 13.67 -4.75
C ARG A 181 -12.20 12.37 -5.31
N LEU A 182 -12.45 11.26 -4.62
CA LEU A 182 -11.90 9.95 -4.93
C LEU A 182 -12.51 9.37 -6.22
N ILE A 183 -13.80 9.57 -6.46
CA ILE A 183 -14.42 9.06 -7.69
C ILE A 183 -13.83 9.71 -8.96
N ARG A 184 -13.22 10.90 -8.86
CA ARG A 184 -12.51 11.54 -9.98
C ARG A 184 -11.35 10.70 -10.50
N VAL A 185 -10.77 9.83 -9.68
CA VAL A 185 -9.72 8.88 -10.10
C VAL A 185 -10.24 7.94 -11.20
N ALA A 186 -11.53 7.59 -11.18
CA ALA A 186 -12.18 6.79 -12.24
C ALA A 186 -12.34 7.53 -13.58
N PHE A 187 -12.06 8.84 -13.64
CA PHE A 187 -12.16 9.65 -14.84
C PHE A 187 -10.80 10.08 -15.40
N LEU A 188 -9.71 9.54 -14.84
CA LEU A 188 -8.38 9.68 -15.41
C LEU A 188 -8.30 9.15 -16.85
N ALA A 189 -7.39 9.72 -17.63
CA ALA A 189 -7.08 9.27 -18.98
C ALA A 189 -6.68 7.77 -18.96
N PRO A 190 -7.11 6.96 -19.94
CA PRO A 190 -6.87 5.52 -19.94
C PRO A 190 -5.38 5.14 -19.80
N ASP A 191 -4.48 5.89 -20.41
CA ASP A 191 -3.03 5.72 -20.31
C ASP A 191 -2.48 6.00 -18.91
N LEU A 192 -3.04 6.99 -18.18
CA LEU A 192 -2.67 7.26 -16.79
C LEU A 192 -3.16 6.17 -15.84
N LYS A 193 -4.37 5.64 -16.08
CA LYS A 193 -4.87 4.48 -15.33
C LYS A 193 -4.00 3.25 -15.54
N ARG A 194 -3.62 2.98 -16.79
CA ARG A 194 -2.66 1.91 -17.12
C ARG A 194 -1.33 2.15 -16.42
N ALA A 195 -0.82 3.38 -16.44
CA ALA A 195 0.41 3.72 -15.73
C ALA A 195 0.32 3.42 -14.22
N ILE A 196 -0.80 3.76 -13.57
CA ILE A 196 -1.06 3.42 -12.16
C ILE A 196 -1.05 1.92 -11.93
N LEU A 197 -1.80 1.16 -12.74
CA LEU A 197 -1.93 -0.29 -12.57
C LEU A 197 -0.64 -1.04 -12.88
N ASP A 198 0.13 -0.56 -13.85
CA ASP A 198 1.42 -1.10 -14.27
C ASP A 198 2.57 -0.64 -13.33
N GLY A 199 2.26 0.21 -12.34
CA GLY A 199 3.24 0.81 -11.45
C GLY A 199 4.17 1.80 -12.14
N THR A 200 3.91 2.13 -13.41
CA THR A 200 4.74 3.02 -14.24
C THR A 200 4.36 4.49 -14.12
N GLN A 201 3.42 4.84 -13.23
CA GLN A 201 3.04 6.22 -12.93
C GLN A 201 4.23 7.04 -12.43
N LYS A 202 4.12 8.36 -12.59
CA LYS A 202 5.15 9.27 -12.11
C LYS A 202 5.11 9.38 -10.58
N PRO A 203 6.24 9.63 -9.91
CA PRO A 203 6.26 9.89 -8.47
C PRO A 203 5.40 11.08 -8.04
N SER A 204 5.19 12.06 -8.93
CA SER A 204 4.28 13.19 -8.69
C SER A 204 2.79 12.81 -8.75
N MET A 205 2.47 11.62 -9.24
CA MET A 205 1.13 11.07 -9.33
C MET A 205 0.91 10.07 -8.20
N SER A 206 0.66 10.60 -7.00
CA SER A 206 0.28 9.83 -5.81
C SER A 206 -1.21 9.98 -5.51
N LEU A 207 -1.76 9.11 -4.65
CA LEU A 207 -3.14 9.26 -4.17
C LEU A 207 -3.36 10.64 -3.56
N GLN A 208 -2.47 11.09 -2.68
CA GLN A 208 -2.56 12.42 -2.06
C GLN A 208 -2.62 13.54 -3.11
N ALA A 209 -1.80 13.46 -4.16
CA ALA A 209 -1.79 14.45 -5.24
C ALA A 209 -3.12 14.48 -6.00
N LEU A 210 -3.72 13.31 -6.28
CA LEU A 210 -5.04 13.24 -6.93
C LEU A 210 -6.17 13.74 -6.03
N MET A 211 -6.03 13.59 -4.71
CA MET A 211 -7.03 14.06 -3.76
C MET A 211 -7.01 15.58 -3.55
N THR A 212 -5.86 16.24 -3.71
CA THR A 212 -5.73 17.70 -3.52
C THR A 212 -5.76 18.48 -4.83
N CYS A 213 -5.41 17.85 -5.95
CA CYS A 213 -5.42 18.49 -7.27
C CYS A 213 -6.84 18.75 -7.75
N ASP A 214 -7.04 19.91 -8.38
CA ASP A 214 -8.22 20.16 -9.21
C ASP A 214 -8.00 19.52 -10.59
N MET A 215 -8.38 18.24 -10.69
CA MET A 215 -8.11 17.43 -11.88
C MET A 215 -8.96 17.91 -13.07
N PRO A 216 -8.33 18.32 -14.20
CA PRO A 216 -9.06 18.70 -15.40
C PRO A 216 -9.88 17.55 -15.94
N LEU A 217 -11.06 17.84 -16.52
CA LEU A 217 -11.89 16.83 -17.18
C LEU A 217 -11.29 16.39 -18.53
N ALA A 218 -10.59 17.29 -19.23
CA ALA A 218 -9.99 17.00 -20.51
C ALA A 218 -8.73 16.13 -20.35
N TRP A 219 -8.74 14.93 -20.95
CA TRP A 219 -7.58 14.02 -20.88
C TRP A 219 -6.28 14.61 -21.42
N ALA A 220 -6.35 15.51 -22.40
CA ALA A 220 -5.16 16.20 -22.90
C ALA A 220 -4.50 17.09 -21.84
N GLU A 221 -5.29 17.69 -20.96
CA GLU A 221 -4.82 18.53 -19.86
C GLU A 221 -4.31 17.68 -18.69
N GLN A 222 -5.00 16.58 -18.37
CA GLN A 222 -4.51 15.58 -17.42
C GLN A 222 -3.13 15.04 -17.83
N ARG A 223 -2.96 14.71 -19.11
CA ARG A 223 -1.66 14.28 -19.66
C ARG A 223 -0.60 15.37 -19.54
N ARG A 224 -0.94 16.64 -19.75
CA ARG A 224 0.00 17.76 -19.57
C ARG A 224 0.43 17.93 -18.11
N LEU A 225 -0.49 17.80 -17.16
CA LEU A 225 -0.15 17.86 -15.72
C LEU A 225 0.86 16.78 -15.31
N TYR A 226 0.77 15.61 -15.94
CA TYR A 226 1.70 14.51 -15.73
C TYR A 226 2.64 14.30 -16.92
N ALA A 227 2.87 15.32 -17.77
CA ALA A 227 3.86 15.29 -18.85
C ALA A 227 5.24 15.67 -18.30
N GLY A 228 6.32 15.14 -18.88
CA GLY A 228 7.68 15.22 -18.34
C GLY A 228 8.52 13.99 -18.66
#